data_AF-A0A376LPL9-F1
#
_entry.id   AF-A0A376LPL9-F1
#
_cell.length_a   1.000
_cell.length_b   1.000
_cell.length_c   1.000
_cell.angle_alpha   90.00
_cell.angle_beta   90.00
_cell.angle_gamma   90.00
#
_symmetry.space_group_name_H-M   'P 1'
#
loop_
_entity.id
_entity.type
_entity.pdbx_description
1 polymer ?
#
loop_
_entity_poly.entity_id
_entity_poly.type
_entity_poly.pdbx_seq_one_letter_code
_entity_poly.pdbx_strand_id
1 'polypeptide(L)'
;MRDRLTRFKAEITKNFQQQLDEEKQRSQMLEKQLYDSMIGGSFAGSKYIADKIAIPADLLQARFGQAFKVEEGRIVAYDASGNKIYSRAKPGELAQFDEALEFLVENYPQKDYILKASGNNGGGSRPTQHDIGQKTMKRSAFDALDVAGKQNALKDGITIVD
;
A
#
# COMPACT_ATOMS: atom_id res chain seq x y z
N MET A 1 -10.71 -57.44 34.51
CA MET A 1 -11.43 -56.16 34.78
C MET A 1 -10.51 -54.94 34.81
N ARG A 2 -9.35 -54.96 35.49
CA ARG A 2 -8.40 -53.81 35.53
C ARG A 2 -7.95 -53.30 34.14
N ASP A 3 -7.74 -54.19 33.19
CA ASP A 3 -7.25 -53.86 31.84
C ASP A 3 -8.21 -53.01 30.99
N ARG A 4 -9.53 -53.22 31.14
CA ARG A 4 -10.55 -52.44 30.40
C ARG A 4 -10.65 -51.01 30.92
N LEU A 5 -10.49 -50.81 32.23
CA LEU A 5 -10.53 -49.48 32.84
C LEU A 5 -9.33 -48.63 32.39
N THR A 6 -8.14 -49.22 32.25
CA THR A 6 -6.94 -48.52 31.77
C THR A 6 -7.09 -48.09 30.30
N ARG A 7 -7.60 -48.99 29.43
CA ARG A 7 -7.86 -48.67 28.02
C ARG A 7 -8.90 -47.56 27.87
N PHE A 8 -9.99 -47.64 28.64
CA PHE A 8 -11.04 -46.62 28.65
C PHE A 8 -10.51 -45.24 29.09
N LYS A 9 -9.67 -45.18 30.13
CA LYS A 9 -9.01 -43.93 30.54
C LYS A 9 -8.07 -43.39 29.45
N ALA A 10 -7.31 -44.25 28.78
CA ALA A 10 -6.42 -43.85 27.69
C ALA A 10 -7.19 -43.33 26.47
N GLU A 11 -8.31 -43.96 26.11
CA GLU A 11 -9.21 -43.49 25.05
C GLU A 11 -9.83 -42.13 25.40
N ILE A 12 -10.28 -41.94 26.64
CA ILE A 12 -10.78 -40.65 27.11
C ILE A 12 -9.71 -39.55 27.00
N THR A 13 -8.50 -39.79 27.53
CA THR A 13 -7.41 -38.81 27.47
C THR A 13 -7.02 -38.50 26.02
N LYS A 14 -6.98 -39.51 25.14
CA LYS A 14 -6.68 -39.33 23.72
C LYS A 14 -7.74 -38.48 23.02
N ASN A 15 -9.02 -38.77 23.25
CA ASN A 15 -10.12 -38.00 22.69
C ASN A 15 -10.13 -36.55 23.19
N PHE A 16 -9.88 -36.32 24.48
CA PHE A 16 -9.75 -34.98 25.03
C PHE A 16 -8.56 -34.22 24.45
N GLN A 17 -7.39 -34.87 24.31
CA GLN A 17 -6.23 -34.25 23.69
C GLN A 17 -6.51 -33.87 22.23
N GLN A 18 -7.15 -34.77 21.48
CA GLN A 18 -7.55 -34.49 20.11
C GLN A 18 -8.52 -33.31 20.02
N GLN A 19 -9.56 -33.25 20.87
CA GLN A 19 -10.47 -32.11 20.92
C GLN A 19 -9.76 -30.81 21.28
N LEU A 20 -8.84 -30.84 22.24
CA LEU A 20 -8.04 -29.68 22.62
C LEU A 20 -7.18 -29.17 21.45
N ASP A 21 -6.59 -30.08 20.68
CA ASP A 21 -5.76 -29.72 19.54
C ASP A 21 -6.60 -29.20 18.36
N GLU A 22 -7.77 -29.80 18.11
CA GLU A 22 -8.74 -29.32 17.11
C GLU A 22 -9.27 -27.91 17.45
N GLU A 23 -9.66 -27.67 18.71
CA GLU A 23 -10.13 -26.36 19.15
C GLU A 23 -9.01 -25.31 19.13
N LYS A 24 -7.77 -25.67 19.48
CA LYS A 24 -6.61 -24.78 19.33
C LYS A 24 -6.38 -24.40 17.86
N GLN A 25 -6.43 -25.36 16.94
CA GLN A 25 -6.28 -25.09 15.52
C GLN A 25 -7.40 -24.19 14.99
N ARG A 26 -8.65 -24.43 15.42
CA ARG A 26 -9.78 -23.56 15.08
C ARG A 26 -9.60 -22.14 15.62
N SER A 27 -9.17 -21.99 16.87
CA SER A 27 -8.89 -20.67 17.47
C SER A 27 -7.83 -19.92 16.66
N GLN A 28 -6.71 -20.57 16.34
CA GLN A 28 -5.64 -19.96 15.55
C GLN A 28 -6.10 -19.57 14.14
N MET A 29 -6.92 -20.41 13.49
CA MET A 29 -7.48 -20.11 12.18
C MET A 29 -8.44 -18.91 12.24
N LEU A 30 -9.33 -18.87 13.24
CA LEU A 30 -10.26 -17.76 13.44
C LEU A 30 -9.55 -16.46 13.77
N GLU A 31 -8.52 -16.50 14.61
CA GLU A 31 -7.66 -15.35 14.92
C GLU A 31 -6.99 -14.83 13.65
N LYS A 32 -6.41 -15.71 12.84
CA LYS A 32 -5.81 -15.32 11.56
C LYS A 32 -6.84 -14.66 10.63
N GLN A 33 -8.02 -15.26 10.47
CA GLN A 33 -9.09 -14.70 9.64
C GLN A 33 -9.56 -13.34 10.14
N LEU A 34 -9.67 -13.16 11.46
CA LEU A 34 -10.00 -11.90 12.08
C LEU A 34 -8.93 -10.85 11.77
N TYR A 35 -7.66 -11.18 11.95
CA TYR A 35 -6.55 -10.25 11.69
C TYR A 35 -6.46 -9.87 10.21
N ASP A 36 -6.59 -10.83 9.31
CA ASP A 36 -6.65 -10.59 7.86
C ASP A 36 -7.81 -9.64 7.51
N SER A 37 -8.97 -9.83 8.16
CA SER A 37 -10.15 -8.98 7.98
C SER A 37 -9.95 -7.57 8.55
N MET A 38 -9.33 -7.42 9.72
CA MET A 38 -9.03 -6.12 10.33
C MET A 38 -8.08 -5.30 9.47
N ILE A 39 -7.02 -5.95 8.96
CA ILE A 39 -6.04 -5.31 8.08
C ILE A 39 -6.71 -4.95 6.76
N GLY A 40 -7.40 -5.90 6.11
CA GLY A 40 -8.10 -5.67 4.85
C GLY A 40 -9.15 -4.55 4.95
N GLY A 41 -9.92 -4.53 6.04
CA GLY A 41 -10.88 -3.46 6.33
C GLY A 41 -10.21 -2.09 6.48
N SER A 42 -9.01 -2.03 7.05
CA SER A 42 -8.24 -0.79 7.18
C SER A 42 -7.74 -0.28 5.83
N PHE A 43 -7.30 -1.17 4.94
CA PHE A 43 -6.97 -0.80 3.55
C PHE A 43 -8.21 -0.32 2.78
N ALA A 44 -9.36 -0.99 2.92
CA ALA A 44 -10.58 -0.60 2.23
C ALA A 44 -11.16 0.74 2.73
N GLY A 45 -10.97 1.06 4.02
CA GLY A 45 -11.51 2.25 4.67
C GLY A 45 -10.55 3.45 4.78
N SER A 46 -9.32 3.32 4.29
CA SER A 46 -8.28 4.36 4.44
C SER A 46 -8.58 5.61 3.63
N LYS A 47 -8.55 6.78 4.30
CA LYS A 47 -8.67 8.09 3.63
C LYS A 47 -7.40 8.41 2.86
N TYR A 48 -6.24 8.10 3.44
CA TYR A 48 -4.96 8.25 2.76
C TYR A 48 -4.94 7.50 1.42
N ILE A 49 -5.43 6.25 1.37
CA ILE A 49 -5.55 5.50 0.11
C ILE A 49 -6.49 6.20 -0.86
N ALA A 50 -7.70 6.56 -0.42
CA ALA A 50 -8.69 7.21 -1.27
C ALA A 50 -8.16 8.51 -1.89
N ASP A 51 -7.42 9.32 -1.12
CA ASP A 51 -7.00 10.65 -1.53
C ASP A 51 -5.65 10.66 -2.26
N LYS A 52 -4.67 9.87 -1.80
CA LYS A 52 -3.25 9.99 -2.20
C LYS A 52 -2.71 8.86 -3.06
N ILE A 53 -3.40 7.72 -3.14
CA ILE A 53 -2.88 6.53 -3.85
C ILE A 53 -3.50 6.41 -5.25
N ALA A 54 -2.65 6.16 -6.27
CA ALA A 54 -3.03 6.01 -7.67
C ALA A 54 -3.30 4.57 -8.09
N ILE A 55 -2.84 3.59 -7.30
CA ILE A 55 -3.05 2.18 -7.56
C ILE A 55 -4.24 1.62 -6.76
N PRO A 56 -4.87 0.54 -7.23
CA PRO A 56 -5.89 -0.20 -6.48
C PRO A 56 -5.43 -0.63 -5.07
N ALA A 57 -6.38 -0.64 -4.13
CA ALA A 57 -6.12 -0.94 -2.72
C ALA A 57 -5.66 -2.39 -2.49
N ASP A 58 -6.13 -3.35 -3.29
CA ASP A 58 -5.72 -4.76 -3.26
C ASP A 58 -4.22 -4.93 -3.60
N LEU A 59 -3.72 -4.21 -4.62
CA LEU A 59 -2.29 -4.21 -4.95
C LEU A 59 -1.47 -3.55 -3.84
N LEU A 60 -1.98 -2.48 -3.25
CA LEU A 60 -1.32 -1.83 -2.12
C LEU A 60 -1.26 -2.76 -0.90
N GLN A 61 -2.35 -3.45 -0.59
CA GLN A 61 -2.42 -4.45 0.48
C GLN A 61 -1.48 -5.62 0.22
N ALA A 62 -1.38 -6.12 -1.01
CA ALA A 62 -0.44 -7.18 -1.36
C ALA A 62 1.03 -6.78 -1.13
N ARG A 63 1.36 -5.48 -1.25
CA ARG A 63 2.72 -4.97 -1.06
C ARG A 63 3.03 -4.60 0.39
N PHE A 64 2.12 -3.89 1.03
CA PHE A 64 2.36 -3.30 2.35
C PHE A 64 1.64 -4.04 3.49
N GLY A 65 0.69 -4.92 3.20
CA GLY A 65 -0.11 -5.62 4.21
C GLY A 65 0.73 -6.42 5.20
N GLN A 66 1.84 -7.01 4.74
CA GLN A 66 2.78 -7.77 5.60
C GLN A 66 3.50 -6.91 6.66
N ALA A 67 3.54 -5.59 6.48
CA ALA A 67 4.11 -4.66 7.46
C ALA A 67 3.17 -4.46 8.66
N PHE A 68 1.89 -4.83 8.54
CA PHE A 68 0.88 -4.68 9.57
C PHE A 68 0.66 -5.99 10.31
N LYS A 69 0.61 -5.91 11.64
CA LYS A 69 0.30 -7.03 12.54
C LYS A 69 -0.76 -6.58 13.53
N VAL A 70 -1.53 -7.52 14.05
CA VAL A 70 -2.44 -7.24 15.16
C VAL A 70 -1.76 -7.64 16.46
N GLU A 71 -1.54 -6.65 17.34
CA GLU A 71 -0.99 -6.83 18.67
C GLU A 71 -1.97 -6.24 19.69
N GLU A 72 -2.31 -7.02 20.71
CA GLU A 72 -3.26 -6.59 21.75
C GLU A 72 -4.58 -6.06 21.17
N GLY A 73 -5.06 -6.66 20.07
CA GLY A 73 -6.28 -6.25 19.38
C GLY A 73 -6.17 -4.93 18.59
N ARG A 74 -4.96 -4.39 18.39
CA ARG A 74 -4.71 -3.17 17.61
C ARG A 74 -3.77 -3.44 16.45
N ILE A 75 -3.96 -2.73 15.35
CA ILE A 75 -3.06 -2.82 14.20
C ILE A 75 -1.79 -2.03 14.52
N VAL A 76 -0.65 -2.69 14.40
CA VAL A 76 0.70 -2.15 14.60
C VAL A 76 1.49 -2.35 13.32
N ALA A 77 2.14 -1.29 12.85
CA ALA A 77 2.94 -1.31 11.64
C ALA A 77 4.44 -1.37 11.94
N TYR A 78 5.17 -2.02 11.05
CA TYR A 78 6.60 -2.25 11.14
C TYR A 78 7.32 -1.72 9.90
N ASP A 79 8.47 -1.09 10.09
CA ASP A 79 9.33 -0.67 8.98
C ASP A 79 10.08 -1.87 8.35
N ALA A 80 10.82 -1.60 7.27
CA ALA A 80 11.60 -2.61 6.57
C ALA A 80 12.74 -3.23 7.42
N SER A 81 13.11 -2.57 8.52
CA SER A 81 14.10 -3.04 9.49
C SER A 81 13.48 -3.84 10.64
N GLY A 82 12.14 -3.94 10.69
CA GLY A 82 11.41 -4.65 11.74
C GLY A 82 11.13 -3.81 13.00
N ASN A 83 11.29 -2.49 12.95
CA ASN A 83 10.95 -1.61 14.07
C ASN A 83 9.49 -1.15 13.98
N LYS A 84 8.85 -0.93 15.14
CA LYS A 84 7.52 -0.34 15.20
C LYS A 84 7.54 1.10 14.66
N ILE A 85 6.55 1.45 13.85
CA ILE A 85 6.39 2.80 13.33
C ILE A 85 5.61 3.64 14.36
N TYR A 86 6.19 4.76 14.77
CA TYR A 86 5.60 5.70 15.72
C TYR A 86 5.02 6.93 15.03
N SER A 87 4.01 7.52 15.65
CA SER A 87 3.36 8.72 15.14
C SER A 87 4.32 9.92 15.19
N ARG A 88 4.42 10.64 14.08
CA ARG A 88 5.10 11.94 13.99
C ARG A 88 4.23 13.03 14.64
N ALA A 89 2.91 12.90 14.55
CA ALA A 89 1.96 13.84 15.16
C ALA A 89 1.84 13.67 16.68
N LYS A 90 2.04 12.46 17.18
CA LYS A 90 1.96 12.13 18.62
C LYS A 90 3.19 11.36 19.09
N PRO A 91 4.25 12.06 19.51
CA PRO A 91 5.47 11.42 19.97
C PRO A 91 5.22 10.41 21.09
N GLY A 92 5.73 9.19 20.92
CA GLY A 92 5.56 8.09 21.88
C GLY A 92 4.34 7.20 21.66
N GLU A 93 3.40 7.58 20.78
CA GLU A 93 2.31 6.70 20.35
C GLU A 93 2.68 5.96 19.05
N LEU A 94 2.16 4.74 18.90
CA LEU A 94 2.26 4.02 17.63
C LEU A 94 1.49 4.77 16.54
N ALA A 95 2.03 4.77 15.33
CA ALA A 95 1.35 5.38 14.19
C ALA A 95 0.02 4.68 13.92
N GLN A 96 -1.00 5.48 13.62
CA GLN A 96 -2.27 4.93 13.13
C GLN A 96 -2.08 4.34 11.73
N PHE A 97 -3.02 3.52 11.29
CA PHE A 97 -2.92 2.80 10.01
C PHE A 97 -2.54 3.71 8.83
N ASP A 98 -3.24 4.83 8.64
CA ASP A 98 -3.00 5.76 7.54
C ASP A 98 -1.59 6.40 7.62
N GLU A 99 -1.17 6.85 8.80
CA GLU A 99 0.15 7.46 9.02
C GLU A 99 1.29 6.45 8.83
N ALA A 100 1.09 5.22 9.31
CA ALA A 100 2.04 4.15 9.11
C ALA A 100 2.16 3.75 7.64
N LEU A 101 1.03 3.66 6.93
CA LEU A 101 1.01 3.37 5.50
C LEU A 101 1.68 4.49 4.70
N GLU A 102 1.42 5.75 5.05
CA GLU A 102 2.11 6.91 4.49
C GLU A 102 3.62 6.79 4.67
N PHE A 103 4.09 6.52 5.89
CA PHE A 103 5.51 6.30 6.17
C PHE A 103 6.11 5.19 5.29
N LEU A 104 5.42 4.05 5.17
CA LEU A 104 5.89 2.92 4.36
C LEU A 104 5.98 3.27 2.88
N VAL A 105 4.97 3.97 2.35
CA VAL A 105 4.95 4.41 0.95
C VAL A 105 6.00 5.50 0.69
N GLU A 106 6.19 6.46 1.60
CA GLU A 106 7.20 7.52 1.47
C GLU A 106 8.63 6.99 1.36
N ASN A 107 8.91 5.88 2.04
CA ASN A 107 10.21 5.20 2.05
C ASN A 107 10.36 4.16 0.92
N TYR A 108 9.34 3.96 0.09
CA TYR A 108 9.40 2.99 -0.99
C TYR A 108 10.13 3.55 -2.22
N PRO A 109 11.12 2.84 -2.81
CA PRO A 109 11.90 3.36 -3.94
C PRO A 109 11.10 3.78 -5.17
N GLN A 110 9.96 3.14 -5.44
CA GLN A 110 9.10 3.41 -6.59
C GLN A 110 7.79 4.10 -6.20
N LYS A 111 7.80 4.88 -5.11
CA LYS A 111 6.59 5.55 -4.58
C LYS A 111 5.89 6.45 -5.59
N ASP A 112 6.60 7.03 -6.55
CA ASP A 112 6.03 7.92 -7.56
C ASP A 112 5.03 7.20 -8.49
N TYR A 113 5.13 5.86 -8.61
CA TYR A 113 4.15 5.04 -9.32
C TYR A 113 2.94 4.64 -8.46
N ILE A 114 3.07 4.77 -7.14
CA ILE A 114 2.04 4.41 -6.16
C ILE A 114 1.20 5.63 -5.79
N LEU A 115 1.86 6.77 -5.61
CA LEU A 115 1.24 8.04 -5.27
C LEU A 115 0.55 8.63 -6.49
N LYS A 116 -0.59 9.28 -6.27
CA LYS A 116 -1.15 10.19 -7.27
C LYS A 116 -0.11 11.27 -7.50
N ALA A 117 0.20 11.56 -8.78
CA ALA A 117 1.03 12.68 -9.15
C ALA A 117 0.56 13.90 -8.36
N SER A 118 1.46 14.56 -7.65
CA SER A 118 1.09 15.73 -6.85
C SER A 118 0.37 16.70 -7.78
N GLY A 119 -0.89 16.96 -7.48
CA GLY A 119 -1.72 17.89 -8.22
C GLY A 119 -1.23 19.31 -7.99
N ASN A 120 -0.01 19.63 -8.43
CA ASN A 120 0.20 20.94 -8.99
C ASN A 120 -0.68 20.99 -10.24
N ASN A 121 -1.83 21.64 -10.09
CA ASN A 121 -2.48 22.37 -11.15
C ASN A 121 -1.43 23.28 -11.81
N GLY A 122 -0.71 22.74 -12.79
CA GLY A 122 0.12 23.45 -13.74
C GLY A 122 -0.13 22.77 -15.07
N GLY A 123 -0.97 23.37 -15.91
CA GLY A 123 -1.42 22.81 -17.18
C GLY A 123 -0.25 22.46 -18.10
N GLY A 124 0.15 21.19 -18.10
CA GLY A 124 1.22 20.67 -18.93
C GLY A 124 1.20 19.15 -18.92
N SER A 125 0.62 18.60 -19.98
CA SER A 125 0.66 17.23 -20.48
C SER A 125 1.69 16.28 -19.85
N ARG A 126 1.22 15.09 -19.44
CA ARG A 126 2.06 13.92 -19.19
C ARG A 126 2.87 13.64 -20.47
N PRO A 127 4.21 13.60 -20.45
CA PRO A 127 4.94 13.06 -21.58
C PRO A 127 4.74 11.54 -21.53
N THR A 128 3.89 11.02 -22.40
CA THR A 128 3.99 9.61 -22.77
C THR A 128 5.34 9.43 -23.44
N GLN A 129 6.09 8.46 -22.93
CA GLN A 129 7.33 7.91 -23.44
C GLN A 129 7.25 7.57 -24.94
N HIS A 130 7.40 8.56 -25.81
CA HIS A 130 7.77 8.34 -27.20
C HIS A 130 8.45 9.61 -27.73
N ASP A 131 9.65 9.42 -28.25
CA ASP A 131 10.51 10.38 -28.95
C ASP A 131 11.45 11.23 -28.08
N ILE A 132 12.56 10.59 -27.70
CA ILE A 132 13.77 11.23 -27.22
C ILE A 132 14.34 12.09 -28.35
N GLY A 133 14.08 13.40 -28.32
CA GLY A 133 14.82 14.37 -29.13
C GLY A 133 14.01 15.55 -29.68
N GLN A 134 12.69 15.45 -29.78
CA GLN A 134 11.89 16.55 -30.33
C GLN A 134 11.37 17.49 -29.25
N LYS A 135 11.83 18.74 -29.29
CA LYS A 135 11.26 19.83 -28.50
C LYS A 135 9.82 20.08 -28.95
N THR A 136 8.89 20.20 -28.03
CA THR A 136 7.49 20.58 -28.32
C THR A 136 7.20 21.99 -27.84
N MET A 137 6.31 22.71 -28.53
CA MET A 137 5.88 24.07 -28.19
C MET A 137 4.37 24.18 -28.29
N LYS A 138 3.72 24.87 -27.33
CA LYS A 138 2.27 25.15 -27.40
C LYS A 138 1.95 26.09 -28.57
N ARG A 139 0.81 25.90 -29.23
CA ARG A 139 0.35 26.72 -30.37
C ARG A 139 0.26 28.19 -30.00
N SER A 140 -0.25 28.49 -28.80
CA SER A 140 -0.30 29.85 -28.27
C SER A 140 1.08 30.51 -28.14
N ALA A 141 2.10 29.74 -27.77
CA ALA A 141 3.47 30.24 -27.66
C ALA A 141 4.10 30.43 -29.04
N PHE A 142 3.81 29.56 -30.00
CA PHE A 142 4.24 29.71 -31.39
C PHE A 142 3.61 30.93 -32.04
N ASP A 143 2.33 31.18 -31.81
CA ASP A 143 1.61 32.30 -32.42
C ASP A 143 2.09 33.66 -31.92
N ALA A 144 2.60 33.72 -30.68
CA ALA A 144 3.20 34.90 -30.07
C ALA A 144 4.62 35.23 -30.56
N LEU A 145 5.27 34.34 -31.33
CA LEU A 145 6.59 34.61 -31.92
C LEU A 145 6.48 35.63 -33.07
N ASP A 146 7.55 36.38 -33.29
CA ASP A 146 7.72 37.18 -34.50
C ASP A 146 8.02 36.28 -35.72
N VAL A 147 8.02 36.87 -36.93
CA VAL A 147 8.20 36.11 -38.18
C VAL A 147 9.54 35.34 -38.18
N ALA A 148 10.60 35.93 -37.61
CA ALA A 148 11.90 35.28 -37.48
C ALA A 148 11.87 34.12 -36.47
N GLY A 149 11.23 34.29 -35.31
CA GLY A 149 11.05 33.26 -34.29
C GLY A 149 10.24 32.07 -34.80
N LYS A 150 9.15 32.31 -35.55
CA LYS A 150 8.35 31.24 -36.18
C LYS A 150 9.18 30.41 -37.16
N GLN A 151 9.99 31.06 -37.98
CA GLN A 151 10.87 30.37 -38.93
C GLN A 151 11.96 29.54 -38.22
N ASN A 152 12.53 30.05 -37.13
CA ASN A 152 13.53 29.32 -36.35
C ASN A 152 12.92 28.11 -35.65
N ALA A 153 11.73 28.23 -35.06
CA ALA A 153 11.04 27.11 -34.43
C ALA A 153 10.73 25.98 -35.43
N LEU A 154 10.35 26.32 -36.67
CA LEU A 154 10.13 25.34 -37.74
C LEU A 154 11.44 24.71 -38.23
N LYS A 155 12.54 25.46 -38.31
CA LYS A 155 13.87 24.93 -38.65
C LYS A 155 14.41 23.98 -37.59
N ASP A 156 14.11 24.25 -36.32
CA ASP A 156 14.55 23.45 -35.18
C ASP A 156 13.73 22.15 -35.00
N GLY A 157 12.76 21.88 -35.90
CA GLY A 157 11.96 20.65 -35.87
C GLY A 157 11.03 20.58 -34.66
N ILE A 158 10.58 21.72 -34.15
CA ILE A 158 9.70 21.77 -32.99
C ILE A 158 8.30 21.30 -33.37
N THR A 159 7.77 20.31 -32.63
CA THR A 159 6.39 19.87 -32.81
C THR A 159 5.44 20.80 -32.07
N ILE A 160 4.47 21.38 -32.80
CA ILE A 160 3.49 22.32 -32.26
C ILE A 160 2.28 21.54 -31.72
N VAL A 161 2.04 21.65 -30.42
CA VAL A 161 0.91 21.02 -29.71
C VAL A 161 -0.10 22.08 -29.27
N ASP A 162 -1.37 21.73 -29.12
CA ASP A 162 -2.41 22.68 -28.66
C ASP A 162 -2.32 22.94 -27.14
#